data_AF-A0A9Q0ERE5-F1
#
_entry.id   AF-A0A9Q0ERE5-F1
#
_cell.length_a   1.000
_cell.length_b   1.000
_cell.length_c   1.000
_cell.angle_alpha   90.00
_cell.angle_beta   90.00
_cell.angle_gamma   90.00
#
_symmetry.space_group_name_H-M   'P 1'
#
loop_
_entity.id
_entity.type
_entity.pdbx_description
1 polymer ?
#
loop_
_entity_poly.entity_id
_entity_poly.type
_entity_poly.pdbx_seq_one_letter_code
_entity_poly.pdbx_strand_id
1 'polypeptide(L)'
;MSPQSSDLLMSPQSSDLLMSPQSSDLLMSPQTSVLLMSPQSSDLLMSPQSSDLFMSPQSSDLLMSPQTSDLLMSPQSSDLLMSPQSSDLLMSPQSSS
;
A
#
# COMPACT_ATOMS: atom_id res chain seq x y z
N MET A 1 -17.06 0.68 12.44
CA MET A 1 -16.36 1.90 12.89
C MET A 1 -15.01 1.89 12.21
N SER A 2 -14.78 2.80 11.28
CA SER A 2 -13.45 2.96 10.66
C SER A 2 -12.52 3.63 11.67
N PRO A 3 -11.32 3.09 11.92
CA PRO A 3 -10.35 3.73 12.81
C PRO A 3 -10.02 5.15 12.31
N GLN A 4 -9.84 6.10 13.24
CA GLN A 4 -9.41 7.45 12.86
C GLN A 4 -7.94 7.42 12.39
N SER A 5 -7.10 6.70 13.12
CA SER A 5 -5.70 6.44 12.76
C SER A 5 -5.36 4.98 12.99
N SER A 6 -4.42 4.46 12.22
CA SER A 6 -3.86 3.11 12.36
C SER A 6 -2.35 3.16 12.14
N ASP A 7 -1.59 2.72 13.15
CA ASP A 7 -0.15 2.54 13.03
C ASP A 7 0.17 1.05 13.13
N LEU A 8 0.92 0.52 12.16
CA LEU A 8 1.23 -0.90 12.12
C LEU A 8 2.69 -1.16 11.79
N LEU A 9 3.31 -2.02 12.58
CA LEU A 9 4.65 -2.56 12.34
C LEU A 9 4.60 -4.09 12.44
N MET A 10 4.76 -4.79 11.32
CA MET A 10 4.75 -6.26 11.31
C MET A 10 5.77 -6.89 10.35
N SER A 11 6.24 -8.09 10.71
CA SER A 11 7.12 -8.92 9.86
C SER A 11 6.67 -10.40 9.85
N PRO A 12 5.42 -10.71 9.49
CA PRO A 12 4.91 -12.09 9.51
C PRO A 12 5.45 -12.88 8.32
N GLN A 13 5.30 -14.20 8.31
CA GLN A 13 5.56 -14.97 7.09
C GLN A 13 4.52 -14.63 6.00
N SER A 14 3.25 -14.56 6.38
CA SER A 14 2.13 -14.22 5.52
C SER A 14 1.21 -13.19 6.20
N SER A 15 0.66 -12.25 5.44
CA SER A 15 -0.30 -11.26 5.95
C SER A 15 -1.41 -10.98 4.95
N ASP A 16 -2.66 -10.95 5.44
CA ASP A 16 -3.80 -10.43 4.70
C ASP A 16 -4.39 -9.27 5.49
N LEU A 17 -4.51 -8.10 4.86
CA LEU A 17 -4.90 -6.88 5.56
C LEU A 17 -5.95 -6.10 4.78
N LEU A 18 -7.06 -5.80 5.46
CA LEU A 18 -8.15 -4.99 4.95
C LEU A 18 -8.43 -3.83 5.90
N MET A 19 -8.11 -2.60 5.49
CA MET A 19 -8.25 -1.42 6.35
C MET A 19 -8.77 -0.19 5.60
N SER A 20 -9.55 0.63 6.29
CA SER A 20 -10.10 1.89 5.76
C SER A 20 -10.07 3.03 6.80
N PRO A 21 -8.89 3.36 7.37
CA PRO A 21 -8.79 4.43 8.36
C PRO A 21 -8.92 5.81 7.71
N GLN A 22 -9.01 6.90 8.50
CA GLN A 22 -8.77 8.23 7.93
C GLN A 22 -7.29 8.43 7.61
N SER A 23 -6.41 8.03 8.53
CA SER A 23 -4.95 8.10 8.40
C SER A 23 -4.30 6.75 8.71
N SER A 24 -3.22 6.39 8.00
CA SER A 24 -2.50 5.14 8.26
C SER A 24 -1.01 5.28 8.04
N ASP A 25 -0.22 4.81 9.02
CA ASP A 25 1.22 4.63 8.87
C ASP A 25 1.54 3.14 8.96
N LEU A 26 2.16 2.58 7.92
CA LEU A 26 2.37 1.13 7.82
C LEU A 26 3.81 0.80 7.45
N LEU A 27 4.43 -0.05 8.26
CA LEU A 27 5.73 -0.65 7.98
C LEU A 27 5.62 -2.17 8.01
N MET A 28 5.80 -2.81 6.85
CA MET A 28 5.67 -4.26 6.73
C MET A 28 6.79 -4.92 5.93
N SER A 29 7.30 -6.04 6.44
CA SER A 29 8.30 -6.87 5.76
C SER A 29 7.95 -8.37 5.78
N PRO A 30 6.86 -8.78 5.14
CA PRO A 30 6.42 -10.17 5.12
C PRO A 30 7.08 -11.00 4.01
N GLN A 31 6.95 -12.33 4.00
CA GLN A 31 7.31 -13.09 2.78
C GLN A 31 6.22 -12.92 1.72
N THR A 32 4.97 -13.12 2.10
CA THR A 32 3.80 -12.94 1.22
C THR A 32 2.80 -11.97 1.83
N SER A 33 2.17 -11.13 0.99
CA SER A 33 1.09 -10.27 1.45
C SER A 33 0.03 -9.95 0.43
N VAL A 34 -1.20 -9.84 0.93
CA VAL A 34 -2.32 -9.25 0.20
C VAL A 34 -2.85 -8.07 1.01
N LEU A 35 -2.85 -6.88 0.42
CA LEU A 35 -3.35 -5.68 1.05
C LEU A 35 -4.47 -5.04 0.23
N LEU A 36 -5.54 -4.68 0.93
CA LEU A 36 -6.63 -3.87 0.40
C LEU A 36 -6.86 -2.67 1.33
N MET A 37 -6.49 -1.48 0.87
CA MET A 37 -6.56 -0.25 1.68
C MET A 37 -7.30 0.88 0.97
N SER A 38 -8.10 1.64 1.74
CA SER A 38 -8.78 2.85 1.25
C SER A 38 -8.76 3.98 2.29
N PRO A 39 -7.59 4.51 2.64
CA PRO A 39 -7.47 5.60 3.61
C PRO A 39 -7.77 6.97 2.98
N GLN A 40 -7.93 8.02 3.78
CA GLN A 40 -7.85 9.39 3.23
C GLN A 40 -6.39 9.76 2.99
N SER A 41 -5.53 9.52 3.97
CA SER A 41 -4.08 9.72 3.90
C SER A 41 -3.34 8.48 4.37
N SER A 42 -2.23 8.12 3.71
CA SER A 42 -1.40 7.01 4.17
C SER A 42 0.06 7.12 3.77
N ASP A 43 0.93 6.75 4.72
CA ASP A 43 2.36 6.55 4.49
C ASP A 43 2.69 5.06 4.63
N LEU A 44 3.25 4.47 3.58
CA LEU A 44 3.43 3.04 3.46
C LEU A 44 4.89 2.70 3.10
N LEU A 45 5.54 1.89 3.93
CA LEU A 45 6.86 1.31 3.67
C LEU A 45 6.77 -0.21 3.68
N MET A 46 6.96 -0.83 2.52
CA MET A 46 6.82 -2.28 2.37
C MET A 46 8.00 -2.93 1.66
N SER A 47 8.43 -4.08 2.19
CA SER A 47 9.49 -4.90 1.58
C SER A 47 9.16 -6.39 1.61
N PRO A 48 8.11 -6.84 0.90
CA PRO A 48 7.74 -8.25 0.85
C PRO A 48 8.62 -9.06 -0.12
N GLN A 49 8.57 -10.40 -0.09
CA GLN A 49 9.07 -11.17 -1.23
C GLN A 49 8.05 -11.14 -2.37
N SER A 50 6.78 -11.44 -2.06
CA SER A 50 5.65 -11.36 -3.00
C SER A 50 4.52 -10.53 -2.42
N SER A 51 3.92 -9.64 -3.22
CA SER A 51 2.76 -8.86 -2.77
C SER A 51 1.74 -8.53 -3.84
N ASP A 52 0.46 -8.63 -3.45
CA ASP A 52 -0.67 -8.10 -4.19
C ASP A 52 -1.24 -6.91 -3.42
N LEU A 53 -1.30 -5.75 -4.05
CA LEU A 53 -1.68 -4.51 -3.39
C LEU A 53 -2.75 -3.77 -4.17
N PHE A 54 -3.88 -3.52 -3.52
CA PHE A 54 -4.97 -2.70 -4.04
C PHE A 54 -5.21 -1.50 -3.13
N MET A 55 -5.02 -0.30 -3.67
CA MET A 55 -5.11 0.93 -2.89
C MET A 55 -5.92 2.02 -3.59
N SER A 56 -6.74 2.72 -2.82
CA SER A 56 -7.50 3.88 -3.30
C SER A 56 -7.50 5.01 -2.26
N PRO A 57 -6.33 5.63 -1.99
CA PRO A 57 -6.22 6.74 -1.05
C PRO A 57 -6.66 8.07 -1.69
N GLN A 58 -6.95 9.10 -0.88
CA GLN A 58 -6.98 10.47 -1.43
C GLN A 58 -5.55 10.99 -1.61
N SER A 59 -4.71 10.84 -0.59
CA SER A 59 -3.29 11.20 -0.60
C SER A 59 -2.46 10.02 -0.09
N SER A 60 -1.32 9.72 -0.73
CA SER A 60 -0.44 8.66 -0.23
C SER A 60 1.02 8.82 -0.62
N ASP A 61 1.91 8.51 0.32
CA ASP A 61 3.32 8.30 0.05
C ASP A 61 3.65 6.80 0.18
N LEU A 62 4.13 6.21 -0.91
CA LEU A 62 4.41 4.77 -0.97
C LEU A 62 5.86 4.48 -1.35
N LEU A 63 6.53 3.74 -0.47
CA LEU A 63 7.85 3.15 -0.69
C LEU A 63 7.74 1.62 -0.70
N MET A 64 8.00 0.99 -1.85
CA MET A 64 7.96 -0.46 -1.99
C MET A 64 9.21 -1.05 -2.62
N SER A 65 9.69 -2.16 -2.05
CA SER A 65 10.81 -2.94 -2.59
C SER A 65 10.53 -4.46 -2.54
N PRO A 66 9.56 -4.96 -3.34
CA PRO A 66 9.25 -6.37 -3.39
C PRO A 66 10.18 -7.15 -4.34
N GLN A 67 10.23 -8.49 -4.25
CA GLN A 67 10.81 -9.27 -5.37
C GLN A 67 9.80 -9.37 -6.51
N THR A 68 8.57 -9.78 -6.20
CA THR A 68 7.44 -9.88 -7.12
C THR A 68 6.26 -9.05 -6.61
N SER A 69 5.61 -8.27 -7.46
CA SER A 69 4.42 -7.53 -7.03
C SER A 69 3.43 -7.21 -8.12
N ASP A 70 2.15 -7.33 -7.76
CA ASP A 70 1.04 -6.77 -8.51
C ASP A 70 0.48 -5.57 -7.73
N LEU A 71 0.53 -4.38 -8.34
CA LEU A 71 0.02 -3.15 -7.73
C LEU A 71 -1.11 -2.57 -8.58
N LEU A 72 -2.26 -2.36 -7.94
CA LEU A 72 -3.33 -1.50 -8.44
C LEU A 72 -3.54 -0.31 -7.51
N MET A 73 -3.31 0.89 -8.03
CA MET A 73 -3.43 2.12 -7.25
C MET A 73 -4.28 3.17 -7.97
N SER A 74 -5.23 3.76 -7.24
CA SER A 74 -6.12 4.82 -7.74
C SER A 74 -6.17 6.03 -6.79
N PRO A 75 -5.08 6.81 -6.68
CA PRO A 75 -5.01 7.96 -5.77
C PRO A 75 -5.59 9.25 -6.39
N GLN A 76 -5.93 10.26 -5.58
CA GLN A 76 -6.06 11.65 -6.10
C GLN A 76 -4.68 12.31 -6.22
N SER A 77 -3.85 12.12 -5.19
CA SER A 77 -2.48 12.62 -5.09
C SER A 77 -1.59 11.53 -4.50
N SER A 78 -0.40 11.33 -5.07
CA SER A 78 0.50 10.31 -4.57
C SER A 78 1.95 10.54 -4.96
N ASP A 79 2.87 10.27 -4.05
CA ASP A 79 4.26 9.99 -4.36
C ASP A 79 4.52 8.49 -4.26
N LEU A 80 4.99 7.90 -5.37
CA LEU A 80 5.24 6.47 -5.49
C LEU A 80 6.70 6.22 -5.86
N LEU A 81 7.41 5.51 -4.99
CA LEU A 81 8.71 4.92 -5.29
C LEU A 81 8.61 3.40 -5.15
N MET A 82 8.81 2.71 -6.26
CA MET A 82 8.75 1.25 -6.35
C MET A 82 10.05 0.72 -6.96
N SER A 83 10.62 -0.33 -6.37
CA SER A 83 11.83 -0.99 -6.86
C SER A 83 11.68 -2.52 -6.85
N PRO A 84 10.81 -3.08 -7.72
CA PRO A 84 10.57 -4.51 -7.78
C PRO A 84 11.61 -5.23 -8.67
N GLN A 85 11.85 -6.53 -8.45
CA GLN A 85 12.57 -7.35 -9.44
C GLN A 85 11.66 -7.74 -10.61
N SER A 86 10.38 -7.98 -10.33
CA SER A 86 9.33 -8.24 -11.31
C SER A 86 8.01 -7.61 -10.81
N SER A 87 7.28 -6.93 -11.68
CA SER A 87 6.02 -6.30 -11.30
C SER A 87 5.05 -6.06 -12.43
N ASP A 88 3.77 -6.14 -12.12
CA ASP A 88 2.69 -5.52 -12.87
C ASP A 88 2.15 -4.31 -12.09
N LEU A 89 2.12 -3.15 -12.75
CA LEU A 89 1.66 -1.89 -12.15
C LEU A 89 0.52 -1.29 -12.99
N LEU A 90 -0.64 -1.14 -12.34
CA LEU A 90 -1.75 -0.34 -12.86
C LEU A 90 -2.00 0.85 -11.94
N MET A 91 -1.74 2.05 -12.46
CA MET A 91 -1.94 3.30 -11.73
C MET A 91 -2.95 4.19 -12.46
N SER A 92 -4.03 4.55 -11.78
CA SER A 92 -5.13 5.38 -12.29
C SER A 92 -5.33 6.61 -11.40
N PRO A 93 -4.42 7.60 -11.45
CA PRO A 93 -4.55 8.80 -10.64
C PRO A 93 -5.74 9.64 -11.14
N GLN A 94 -6.59 10.11 -10.22
CA GLN A 94 -7.63 11.08 -10.56
C GLN A 94 -7.03 12.49 -10.45
N SER A 95 -6.63 13.07 -11.59
CA SER A 95 -6.29 14.49 -11.62
C SER A 95 -7.54 15.34 -11.40
N SER A 96 -7.56 16.15 -10.34
CA SER A 96 -8.43 17.31 -10.28
C SER A 96 -7.97 18.30 -11.36
N SER A 97 -8.87 18.62 -12.30
CA SER A 97 -8.64 19.59 -13.37
C SER A 97 -8.41 21.01 -12.85
#